data_AF-A0A370N6N9-F1
#
_entry.id   AF-A0A370N6N9-F1
#
_cell.length_a   1.000
_cell.length_b   1.000
_cell.length_c   1.000
_cell.angle_alpha   90.00
_cell.angle_beta   90.00
_cell.angle_gamma   90.00
#
_symmetry.space_group_name_H-M   'P 1'
#
loop_
_entity.id
_entity.type
_entity.pdbx_description
1 polymer ?
#
loop_
_entity_poly.entity_id
_entity_poly.type
_entity_poly.pdbx_seq_one_letter_code
_entity_poly.pdbx_strand_id
1 'polypeptide(L)'
;MAAAKGDAHQEAISFRNELLSRNWPDGKRVAEMVGAGSRSNPHQYAARQRSNGSLLGVWVAAERTYRHPDFQFDAHGAIRPAVADLLKVLPGDEEDRNGWRRAFWLYSPHALLSGETPADVFGRDPQRVVEAAGEEFFGDPDAHW
;
A
#
# COMPACT_ATOMS: atom_id res chain seq x y z
N MET A 1 11.61 8.12 -31.28
CA MET A 1 10.71 8.19 -30.12
C MET A 1 10.73 6.89 -29.28
N ALA A 2 11.91 6.34 -28.95
CA ALA A 2 12.05 5.13 -28.12
C ALA A 2 12.62 5.40 -26.71
N ALA A 3 13.12 6.62 -26.44
CA ALA A 3 13.79 6.97 -25.20
C ALA A 3 12.82 7.10 -24.00
N ALA A 4 11.67 7.77 -24.18
CA ALA A 4 10.73 8.07 -23.09
C ALA A 4 10.15 6.83 -22.38
N LYS A 5 10.03 5.68 -23.06
CA LYS A 5 9.57 4.43 -22.43
C LYS A 5 10.66 3.74 -21.61
N GLY A 6 11.92 3.92 -21.97
CA GLY A 6 13.06 3.43 -21.19
C GLY A 6 13.22 4.19 -19.89
N ASP A 7 13.03 5.51 -19.93
CA ASP A 7 13.14 6.39 -18.76
C ASP A 7 12.04 6.10 -17.73
N ALA A 8 10.77 6.08 -18.14
CA ALA A 8 9.65 5.82 -17.22
C ALA A 8 9.73 4.43 -16.54
N HIS A 9 10.21 3.41 -17.27
CA HIS A 9 10.40 2.09 -16.69
C HIS A 9 11.54 2.07 -15.65
N GLN A 10 12.64 2.78 -15.95
CA GLN A 10 13.76 2.92 -15.04
C GLN A 10 13.40 3.74 -13.79
N GLU A 11 12.60 4.79 -13.94
CA GLU A 11 12.04 5.58 -12.84
C GLU A 11 11.14 4.73 -11.95
N ALA A 12 10.24 3.92 -12.52
CA ALA A 12 9.40 3.01 -11.76
C ALA A 12 10.22 1.95 -11.00
N ILE A 13 11.29 1.41 -11.60
CA ILE A 13 12.22 0.49 -10.91
C ILE A 13 12.93 1.20 -9.76
N SER A 14 13.42 2.42 -9.99
CA SER A 14 14.16 3.20 -9.01
C SER A 14 13.27 3.56 -7.82
N PHE A 15 12.05 4.03 -8.09
CA PHE A 15 11.05 4.35 -7.07
C PHE A 15 10.65 3.10 -6.28
N ARG A 16 10.39 1.97 -6.94
CA ARG A 16 10.15 0.69 -6.26
C ARG A 16 11.28 0.34 -5.30
N ASN A 17 12.53 0.48 -5.73
CA ASN A 17 13.69 0.17 -4.90
C ASN A 17 13.83 1.14 -3.72
N GLU A 18 13.51 2.42 -3.91
CA GLU A 18 13.44 3.42 -2.84
C GLU A 18 12.38 3.02 -1.79
N LEU A 19 11.20 2.62 -2.23
CA LEU A 19 10.14 2.16 -1.33
C LEU A 19 10.57 0.93 -0.52
N LEU A 20 11.22 -0.05 -1.16
CA LEU A 20 11.75 -1.23 -0.46
C LEU A 20 12.89 -0.88 0.52
N SER A 21 13.64 0.19 0.27
CA SER A 21 14.69 0.66 1.19
C SER A 21 14.15 1.19 2.52
N ARG A 22 12.84 1.49 2.60
CA ARG A 22 12.13 1.87 3.84
C ARG A 22 11.95 0.71 4.83
N ASN A 23 12.51 -0.47 4.54
CA ASN A 23 12.52 -1.63 5.42
C ASN A 23 11.11 -2.11 5.84
N TRP A 24 10.19 -2.15 4.87
CA TRP A 24 8.83 -2.63 5.08
C TRP A 24 8.80 -4.04 5.69
N PRO A 25 8.00 -4.30 6.74
CA PRO A 25 7.96 -5.59 7.40
C PRO A 25 7.42 -6.69 6.48
N ASP A 26 8.00 -7.88 6.57
CA ASP A 26 7.42 -9.10 6.01
C ASP A 26 6.28 -9.64 6.90
N GLY A 27 5.61 -10.70 6.47
CA GLY A 27 4.48 -11.25 7.23
C GLY A 27 4.85 -11.76 8.63
N LYS A 28 6.07 -12.26 8.82
CA LYS A 28 6.54 -12.72 10.13
C LYS A 28 6.72 -11.52 11.06
N ARG A 29 7.37 -10.46 10.57
CA ARG A 29 7.61 -9.24 11.34
C ARG A 29 6.30 -8.54 11.72
N VAL A 30 5.31 -8.52 10.83
CA VAL A 30 3.97 -8.00 11.15
C VAL A 30 3.35 -8.76 12.33
N ALA A 31 3.41 -10.10 12.33
CA ALA A 31 2.88 -10.90 13.43
C ALA A 31 3.64 -10.73 14.76
N GLU A 32 4.95 -10.49 14.69
CA GLU A 32 5.77 -10.16 15.87
C GLU A 32 5.39 -8.79 16.45
N MET A 33 5.19 -7.77 15.61
CA MET A 33 4.83 -6.40 16.02
C MET A 33 3.53 -6.36 16.84
N VAL A 34 2.54 -7.18 16.48
CA VAL A 34 1.25 -7.25 17.18
C VAL A 34 1.20 -8.29 18.32
N GLY A 35 2.32 -8.97 18.61
CA GLY A 35 2.38 -10.04 19.61
C GLY A 35 1.54 -11.29 19.26
N ALA A 36 1.18 -11.47 17.98
CA ALA A 36 0.40 -12.62 17.51
C ALA A 36 1.24 -13.88 17.28
N GLY A 37 2.57 -13.74 17.24
CA GLY A 37 3.50 -14.83 16.97
C GLY A 37 3.41 -16.01 17.96
N SER A 38 2.88 -15.80 19.17
CA SER A 38 2.69 -16.87 20.16
C SER A 38 1.31 -17.55 20.08
N ARG A 39 0.35 -17.02 19.32
CA ARG A 39 -1.06 -17.51 19.28
C ARG A 39 -1.50 -18.06 17.92
N SER A 40 -0.75 -17.80 16.85
CA SER A 40 -1.05 -18.25 15.49
C SER A 40 0.22 -18.33 14.65
N ASN A 41 0.22 -19.14 13.58
CA ASN A 41 1.33 -19.16 12.63
C ASN A 41 1.58 -17.74 12.09
N PRO A 42 2.76 -17.14 12.32
CA PRO A 42 3.05 -15.74 11.96
C PRO A 42 2.70 -15.38 10.52
N HIS A 43 2.98 -16.29 9.57
CA HIS A 43 2.67 -16.06 8.16
C HIS A 43 1.17 -16.09 7.85
N GLN A 44 0.39 -16.88 8.59
CA GLN A 44 -1.06 -16.95 8.42
C GLN A 44 -1.74 -15.68 8.94
N TYR A 45 -1.18 -15.02 9.95
CA TYR A 45 -1.74 -13.75 10.45
C TYR A 45 -1.78 -12.68 9.37
N ALA A 46 -0.63 -12.35 8.78
CA ALA A 46 -0.56 -11.32 7.73
C ALA A 46 -1.37 -11.72 6.50
N ALA A 47 -1.30 -12.99 6.07
CA ALA A 47 -2.09 -13.49 4.95
C ALA A 47 -3.61 -13.31 5.20
N ARG A 48 -4.09 -13.63 6.40
CA ARG A 48 -5.49 -13.42 6.79
C ARG A 48 -5.88 -11.96 6.78
N GLN A 49 -5.02 -11.07 7.30
CA GLN A 49 -5.31 -9.63 7.27
C GLN A 49 -5.41 -9.10 5.84
N ARG A 50 -4.56 -9.58 4.92
CA ARG A 50 -4.66 -9.24 3.50
C ARG A 50 -5.95 -9.75 2.87
N SER A 51 -6.27 -11.02 3.07
CA SER A 51 -7.52 -11.62 2.55
C SER A 51 -8.78 -10.95 3.10
N ASN A 52 -8.71 -10.38 4.30
CA ASN A 52 -9.81 -9.62 4.90
C ASN A 52 -9.84 -8.14 4.48
N GLY A 53 -8.96 -7.70 3.57
CA GLY A 53 -8.87 -6.30 3.14
C GLY A 53 -8.44 -5.35 4.26
N SER A 54 -7.80 -5.85 5.31
CA SER A 54 -7.32 -5.06 6.47
C SER A 54 -5.83 -4.77 6.40
N LEU A 55 -5.12 -5.31 5.41
CA LEU A 55 -3.68 -5.13 5.23
C LEU A 55 -3.33 -5.16 3.74
N LEU A 56 -2.58 -4.18 3.27
CA LEU A 56 -1.92 -4.13 1.98
C LEU A 56 -0.59 -4.86 2.06
N GLY A 57 -0.35 -5.74 1.09
CA GLY A 57 0.95 -6.32 0.84
C GLY A 57 1.37 -6.10 -0.60
N VAL A 58 2.64 -5.76 -0.81
CA VAL A 58 3.27 -5.75 -2.12
C VAL A 58 4.05 -7.04 -2.34
N TRP A 59 3.90 -7.67 -3.50
CA TRP A 59 4.67 -8.87 -3.84
C TRP A 59 6.07 -8.50 -4.32
N VAL A 60 7.09 -8.97 -3.60
CA VAL A 60 8.50 -8.76 -3.96
C VAL A 60 9.04 -10.04 -4.56
N ALA A 61 9.08 -10.10 -5.90
CA ALA A 61 9.46 -11.31 -6.64
C ALA A 61 10.87 -11.82 -6.28
N ALA A 62 11.83 -10.91 -6.06
CA ALA A 62 13.20 -11.25 -5.69
C ALA A 62 13.29 -12.00 -4.35
N GLU A 63 12.41 -11.67 -3.41
CA GLU A 63 12.37 -12.27 -2.07
C GLU A 63 11.32 -13.38 -1.95
N ARG A 64 10.48 -13.55 -2.98
CA ARG A 64 9.37 -14.50 -3.03
C ARG A 64 8.43 -14.37 -1.82
N THR A 65 8.25 -13.15 -1.36
CA THR A 65 7.41 -12.83 -0.20
C THR A 65 6.70 -11.50 -0.39
N TYR A 66 5.72 -11.26 0.48
CA TYR A 66 5.05 -9.98 0.56
C TYR A 66 5.74 -9.08 1.58
N ARG A 67 5.92 -7.80 1.20
CA ARG A 67 6.26 -6.71 2.11
C ARG A 67 5.05 -5.85 2.36
N HIS A 68 4.95 -5.26 3.55
CA HIS A 68 3.77 -4.51 3.97
C HIS A 68 4.17 -3.06 4.18
N PRO A 69 3.64 -2.11 3.37
CA PRO A 69 3.98 -0.70 3.52
C PRO A 69 3.75 -0.17 4.94
N ASP A 70 4.65 0.71 5.38
CA ASP A 70 4.77 1.15 6.77
C ASP A 70 3.65 2.09 7.25
N PHE A 71 3.00 2.84 6.34
CA PHE A 71 1.90 3.75 6.66
C PHE A 71 0.73 3.08 7.42
N GLN A 72 0.61 1.77 7.26
CA GLN A 72 -0.47 0.95 7.81
C GLN A 72 -0.33 0.71 9.31
N PHE A 73 0.86 0.93 9.87
CA PHE A 73 1.15 0.63 11.26
C PHE A 73 1.15 1.91 12.11
N ASP A 74 0.72 1.80 13.36
CA ASP A 74 0.88 2.85 14.35
C ASP A 74 2.26 2.77 15.05
N ALA A 75 2.51 3.69 15.98
CA ALA A 75 3.75 3.73 16.74
C ALA A 75 4.00 2.48 17.61
N HIS A 76 2.97 1.67 17.86
CA HIS A 76 3.05 0.41 18.59
C HIS A 76 3.17 -0.82 17.67
N GLY A 77 3.14 -0.60 16.35
CA GLY A 77 3.19 -1.66 15.35
C GLY A 77 1.85 -2.37 15.10
N ALA A 78 0.74 -1.84 15.61
CA ALA A 78 -0.59 -2.33 15.31
C ALA A 78 -1.08 -1.79 13.97
N ILE A 79 -1.85 -2.61 13.25
CA ILE A 79 -2.48 -2.19 11.99
C ILE A 79 -3.56 -1.15 12.31
N ARG A 80 -3.47 0.02 11.69
CA ARG A 80 -4.44 1.11 11.85
C ARG A 80 -5.80 0.66 11.30
N PRO A 81 -6.91 0.77 12.06
CA PRO A 81 -8.24 0.35 11.60
C PRO A 81 -8.68 1.01 10.29
N ALA A 82 -8.30 2.28 10.08
CA ALA A 82 -8.61 3.04 8.88
C ALA A 82 -8.02 2.44 7.58
N VAL A 83 -7.03 1.54 7.67
CA VAL A 83 -6.46 0.85 6.50
C VAL A 83 -7.55 0.06 5.78
N ALA A 84 -8.46 -0.56 6.52
CA ALA A 84 -9.56 -1.31 5.92
C ALA A 84 -10.51 -0.42 5.13
N ASP A 85 -10.72 0.82 5.55
CA ASP A 85 -11.59 1.76 4.82
C ASP A 85 -10.92 2.27 3.56
N LEU A 86 -9.62 2.56 3.62
CA LEU A 86 -8.83 2.92 2.45
C LEU A 86 -8.74 1.78 1.41
N LEU A 87 -8.59 0.53 1.85
CA LEU A 87 -8.51 -0.61 0.93
C LEU A 87 -9.84 -0.97 0.26
N LYS A 88 -10.98 -0.47 0.76
CA LYS A 88 -12.27 -0.60 0.08
C LYS A 88 -12.41 0.33 -1.12
N VAL A 89 -11.72 1.47 -1.10
CA VAL A 89 -11.80 2.49 -2.17
C VAL A 89 -10.67 2.34 -3.20
N LEU A 90 -9.52 1.83 -2.77
CA LEU A 90 -8.40 1.56 -3.68
C LEU A 90 -8.69 0.36 -4.60
N PRO A 91 -7.99 0.25 -5.76
CA PRO A 91 -8.12 -0.88 -6.66
C PRO A 91 -7.97 -2.24 -5.95
N GLY A 92 -8.86 -3.18 -6.28
CA GLY A 92 -8.87 -4.51 -5.69
C GLY A 92 -7.69 -5.38 -6.15
N ASP A 93 -7.59 -6.58 -5.60
CA ASP A 93 -6.54 -7.54 -5.96
C ASP A 93 -6.66 -8.06 -7.42
N GLU A 94 -7.82 -7.93 -8.05
CA GLU A 94 -8.00 -8.27 -9.47
C GLU A 94 -7.27 -7.28 -10.39
N GLU A 95 -7.30 -5.99 -10.04
CA GLU A 95 -6.68 -4.91 -10.79
C GLU A 95 -5.22 -4.67 -10.39
N ASP A 96 -4.85 -4.94 -9.14
CA ASP A 96 -3.50 -4.73 -8.60
C ASP A 96 -3.02 -5.94 -7.78
N ARG A 97 -2.96 -7.10 -8.44
CA ARG A 97 -2.59 -8.39 -7.84
C ARG A 97 -1.30 -8.38 -7.02
N ASN A 98 -0.34 -7.54 -7.40
CA ASN A 98 0.96 -7.45 -6.74
C ASN A 98 1.07 -6.28 -5.75
N GLY A 99 0.01 -5.48 -5.57
CA GLY A 99 -0.05 -4.35 -4.63
C GLY A 99 0.76 -3.12 -5.02
N TRP A 100 1.47 -3.15 -6.15
CA TRP A 100 2.41 -2.10 -6.53
C TRP A 100 1.72 -0.85 -7.05
N ARG A 101 0.57 -0.97 -7.73
CA ARG A 101 -0.19 0.21 -8.18
C ARG A 101 -0.66 1.04 -6.98
N ARG A 102 -1.23 0.37 -5.96
CA ARG A 102 -1.63 1.00 -4.69
C ARG A 102 -0.44 1.59 -3.96
N ALA A 103 0.66 0.86 -3.86
CA ALA A 103 1.87 1.37 -3.21
C ALA A 103 2.44 2.61 -3.92
N PHE A 104 2.44 2.64 -5.25
CA PHE A 104 2.90 3.83 -5.98
C PHE A 104 1.99 5.03 -5.75
N TRP A 105 0.68 4.85 -5.81
CA TRP A 105 -0.26 5.92 -5.49
C TRP A 105 -0.04 6.47 -4.08
N LEU A 106 0.13 5.58 -3.09
CA LEU A 106 0.29 5.96 -1.68
C LEU A 106 1.55 6.76 -1.38
N TYR A 107 2.64 6.52 -2.10
CA TYR A 107 3.92 7.17 -1.84
C TYR A 107 4.31 8.21 -2.89
N SER A 108 3.42 8.51 -3.84
CA SER A 108 3.61 9.60 -4.80
C SER A 108 3.00 10.90 -4.27
N PRO A 109 3.63 12.06 -4.53
CA PRO A 109 3.02 13.37 -4.28
C PRO A 109 1.64 13.48 -4.94
N HIS A 110 0.63 13.94 -4.19
CA HIS A 110 -0.75 13.92 -4.64
C HIS A 110 -1.39 15.31 -4.64
N ALA A 111 -1.98 15.72 -5.77
CA ALA A 111 -2.55 17.07 -5.93
C ALA A 111 -3.69 17.36 -4.95
N LEU A 112 -4.61 16.40 -4.76
CA LEU A 112 -5.71 16.49 -3.77
C LEU A 112 -5.22 16.59 -2.31
N LEU A 113 -3.95 16.23 -2.07
CA LEU A 113 -3.31 16.26 -0.76
C LEU A 113 -2.22 17.35 -0.67
N SER A 114 -2.36 18.42 -1.45
CA SER A 114 -1.45 19.57 -1.43
C SER A 114 0.00 19.22 -1.78
N GLY A 115 0.22 18.17 -2.57
CA GLY A 115 1.54 17.67 -2.96
C GLY A 115 2.21 16.76 -1.93
N GLU A 116 1.57 16.50 -0.78
CA GLU A 116 2.03 15.50 0.17
C GLU A 116 1.70 14.08 -0.34
N THR A 117 2.42 13.07 0.15
CA THR A 117 2.09 11.69 -0.19
C THR A 117 0.88 11.21 0.62
N PRO A 118 -0.03 10.40 0.05
CA PRO A 118 -1.13 9.82 0.80
C PRO A 118 -0.66 9.05 2.04
N ALA A 119 0.47 8.35 1.99
CA ALA A 119 1.06 7.64 3.13
C ALA A 119 1.41 8.60 4.30
N ASP A 120 1.99 9.76 4.01
CA ASP A 120 2.34 10.77 5.03
C ASP A 120 1.11 11.47 5.62
N VAL A 121 0.09 11.73 4.79
CA VAL A 121 -1.18 12.32 5.26
C VAL A 121 -1.96 11.30 6.09
N PHE A 122 -1.96 10.02 5.71
CA PHE A 122 -2.72 8.98 6.38
C PHE A 122 -2.36 8.82 7.86
N GLY A 123 -1.10 9.09 8.22
CA GLY A 123 -0.67 9.06 9.62
C GLY A 123 -1.36 10.11 10.51
N ARG A 124 -1.80 11.23 9.93
CA ARG A 124 -2.39 12.40 10.60
C ARG A 124 -3.90 12.53 10.36
N ASP A 125 -4.33 12.28 9.14
CA ASP A 125 -5.71 12.40 8.69
C ASP A 125 -6.06 11.30 7.67
N PRO A 126 -6.43 10.10 8.15
CA PRO A 126 -6.83 9.00 7.28
C PRO A 126 -8.04 9.31 6.40
N GLN A 127 -9.00 10.11 6.90
CA GLN A 127 -10.24 10.38 6.19
C GLN A 127 -9.96 11.20 4.91
N ARG A 128 -9.11 12.21 5.00
CA ARG A 128 -8.69 13.01 3.85
C ARG A 128 -8.07 12.15 2.73
N VAL A 129 -7.36 11.09 3.07
CA VAL A 129 -6.78 10.16 2.10
C VAL A 129 -7.85 9.25 1.48
N VAL A 130 -8.81 8.77 2.28
CA VAL A 130 -9.94 7.97 1.78
C VAL A 130 -10.79 8.78 0.81
N GLU A 131 -11.06 10.06 1.12
CA GLU A 131 -11.76 10.98 0.23
C GLU A 131 -11.01 11.18 -1.08
N ALA A 132 -9.69 11.46 -1.02
CA ALA A 132 -8.87 11.59 -2.22
C ALA A 132 -8.85 10.31 -3.09
N ALA A 133 -8.79 9.13 -2.46
CA ALA A 133 -8.90 7.86 -3.17
C ALA A 133 -10.29 7.66 -3.77
N GLY A 134 -11.35 8.07 -3.08
CA GLY A 134 -12.72 8.03 -3.59
C GLY A 134 -12.90 8.88 -4.85
N GLU A 135 -12.38 10.10 -4.86
CA GLU A 135 -12.42 10.97 -6.05
C GLU A 135 -11.67 10.37 -7.24
N GLU A 136 -10.52 9.70 -7.02
CA GLU A 136 -9.71 9.16 -8.13
C GLU A 136 -10.19 7.80 -8.63
N PHE A 137 -10.65 6.91 -7.75
CA PHE A 137 -10.97 5.51 -8.10
C PHE A 137 -12.47 5.22 -8.13
N PHE A 138 -13.28 6.06 -7.49
CA PHE A 138 -14.75 5.99 -7.52
C PHE A 138 -15.38 7.10 -8.39
N GLY A 139 -14.55 7.96 -8.99
CA GLY A 139 -14.95 9.03 -9.89
C GLY A 139 -15.46 8.52 -11.25
N ASP A 140 -16.78 8.45 -11.34
CA ASP A 140 -17.64 8.42 -12.52
C ASP A 140 -17.47 7.25 -13.54
N PRO A 141 -18.34 6.21 -13.50
CA PRO A 141 -18.40 5.19 -14.56
C PRO A 141 -18.82 5.75 -15.94
N ASP A 142 -19.25 7.02 -16.05
CA ASP A 142 -19.54 7.69 -17.33
C ASP A 142 -18.34 8.50 -17.87
N ALA A 143 -17.18 8.51 -17.20
CA ALA A 143 -15.95 9.14 -17.71
C ALA A 143 -15.18 8.27 -18.73
N HIS A 144 -15.89 7.45 -19.52
CA HIS A 144 -15.35 6.82 -20.72
C HIS A 144 -15.36 7.83 -21.87
N TRP A 145 -14.19 8.37 -22.24
CA TRP A 145 -13.98 9.02 -23.53
C TRP A 145 -13.44 8.02 -24.57
#